data_AF-A0A497L891-F1
#
_entry.id   AF-A0A497L891-F1
#
_cell.length_a   1.000
_cell.length_b   1.000
_cell.length_c   1.000
_cell.angle_alpha   90.00
_cell.angle_beta   90.00
_cell.angle_gamma   90.00
#
_symmetry.space_group_name_H-M   'P 1'
#
loop_
_entity.id
_entity.type
_entity.pdbx_description
1 polymer ?
#
loop_
_entity_poly.entity_id
_entity_poly.type
_entity_poly.pdbx_seq_one_letter_code
_entity_poly.pdbx_strand_id
1 'polypeptide(L)'
;MSRVAVIDLERCADCGLCYRLRKYEAVRIEDSERKIDIGKCSGCGVCTSSCPSLALTLKYLPHRMVMARVKALLRTTKLKEPFEPRVLIFACDWASRRGVDLGLVRKVPGSTNIRATKLTCMGALDPIFVIDALLAGADGVFAVGCAGEDCNFLGSNLVTEAKARWIARLLEVAGLEKARFKLTLLPLMEARERFLDELGSFISTLRELGPSPISRPEPDLNVKKRLEAVREALSSFRLRLLLGCENYLLSVGNVYGEKPRPEEIGLVINNALIAEYERAQILLALKEPKSVRQLAAELGIRPDQVLRHLVVLRARRQVELYGIVGTSPLYKAIEEV
;
A
#
# COMPACT_ATOMS: atom_id res chain seq x y z
N MET A 1 20.20 13.37 -10.44
CA MET A 1 18.84 13.84 -10.05
C MET A 1 18.78 13.97 -8.53
N SER A 2 18.21 15.08 -8.03
CA SER A 2 18.06 15.32 -6.59
C SER A 2 17.16 14.28 -5.92
N ARG A 3 17.56 13.79 -4.74
CA ARG A 3 16.83 12.76 -3.98
C ARG A 3 15.67 13.31 -3.13
N VAL A 4 15.23 14.54 -3.38
CA VAL A 4 14.24 15.23 -2.55
C VAL A 4 12.79 14.93 -2.93
N ALA A 5 11.90 15.14 -1.96
CA ALA A 5 10.46 15.16 -2.19
C ALA A 5 10.03 16.49 -2.85
N VAL A 6 8.94 16.45 -3.60
CA VAL A 6 8.27 17.62 -4.17
C VAL A 6 6.76 17.52 -3.89
N ILE A 7 6.11 18.66 -3.74
CA ILE A 7 4.67 18.79 -3.48
C ILE A 7 3.99 19.33 -4.74
N ASP A 8 2.94 18.65 -5.18
CA ASP A 8 1.94 19.18 -6.11
C ASP A 8 0.90 19.97 -5.29
N LEU A 9 0.92 21.30 -5.43
CA LEU A 9 0.04 22.18 -4.65
C LEU A 9 -1.42 22.13 -5.10
N GLU A 10 -1.69 21.78 -6.37
CA GLU A 10 -3.05 21.67 -6.89
C GLU A 10 -3.78 20.46 -6.30
N ARG A 11 -3.03 19.39 -5.99
CA ARG A 11 -3.57 18.18 -5.33
C ARG A 11 -3.44 18.21 -3.82
N CYS A 12 -2.77 19.19 -3.23
CA CYS A 12 -2.51 19.23 -1.80
C CYS A 12 -3.80 19.54 -1.02
N ALA A 13 -4.20 18.64 -0.13
CA ALA A 13 -5.38 18.82 0.72
C ALA A 13 -5.05 19.46 2.10
N ASP A 14 -3.85 20.04 2.25
CA ASP A 14 -3.46 20.83 3.42
C ASP A 14 -3.59 20.16 4.80
N CYS A 15 -3.53 18.82 4.84
CA CYS A 15 -3.72 18.03 6.05
C CYS A 15 -2.58 18.09 7.09
N GLY A 16 -1.42 18.64 6.71
CA GLY A 16 -0.23 18.76 7.58
C GLY A 16 0.47 17.45 7.96
N LEU A 17 0.05 16.29 7.43
CA LEU A 17 0.65 15.00 7.81
C LEU A 17 2.14 14.93 7.44
N CYS A 18 2.51 15.45 6.27
CA CYS A 18 3.92 15.47 5.84
C CYS A 18 4.81 16.26 6.79
N TYR A 19 4.30 17.33 7.41
CA TYR A 19 4.98 18.09 8.45
C TYR A 19 5.17 17.22 9.70
N ARG A 20 4.13 16.54 10.18
CA ARG A 20 4.23 15.64 11.36
C ARG A 20 5.21 14.48 11.18
N LEU A 21 5.31 13.95 9.95
CA LEU A 21 6.19 12.83 9.61
C LEU A 21 7.59 13.26 9.16
N ARG A 22 7.87 14.57 9.12
CA ARG A 22 9.12 15.10 8.57
C ARG A 22 10.31 14.67 9.42
N LYS A 23 11.45 14.58 8.75
CA LYS A 23 12.75 14.41 9.39
C LYS A 23 13.60 15.63 9.09
N TYR A 24 14.46 15.99 10.03
CA TYR A 24 15.35 17.14 9.90
C TYR A 24 14.62 18.44 9.54
N GLU A 25 13.35 18.58 9.93
CA GLU A 25 12.52 19.75 9.60
C GLU A 25 12.39 20.04 8.09
N ALA A 26 12.52 19.01 7.24
CA ALA A 26 12.54 19.17 5.79
C ALA A 26 11.22 19.68 5.16
N VAL A 27 10.13 19.74 5.94
CA VAL A 27 8.83 20.25 5.49
C VAL A 27 8.51 21.47 6.35
N ARG A 28 8.24 22.62 5.71
CA ARG A 28 7.79 23.84 6.38
C ARG A 28 6.37 24.17 5.97
N ILE A 29 5.60 24.67 6.93
CA ILE A 29 4.25 25.20 6.76
C ILE A 29 4.23 26.54 7.48
N GLU A 30 4.37 27.64 6.73
CA GLU A 30 4.45 29.03 7.20
C GLU A 30 3.55 29.88 6.28
N ASP A 31 2.72 30.76 6.83
CA ASP A 31 1.83 31.66 6.06
C ASP A 31 1.01 30.99 4.94
N SER A 32 0.50 29.78 5.20
CA SER A 32 -0.21 28.93 4.23
C SER A 32 0.64 28.43 3.06
N GLU A 33 1.94 28.71 3.02
CA GLU A 33 2.86 28.11 2.08
C GLU A 33 3.36 26.75 2.58
N ARG A 34 3.46 25.78 1.66
CA ARG A 34 3.98 24.44 1.95
C ARG A 34 5.20 24.21 1.07
N LYS A 35 6.37 24.10 1.71
CA LYS A 35 7.65 23.98 1.00
C LYS A 35 8.47 22.82 1.55
N ILE A 36 9.14 22.12 0.64
CA ILE A 36 10.19 21.16 0.98
C ILE A 36 11.51 21.91 0.98
N ASP A 37 12.17 21.94 2.13
CA ASP A 37 13.52 22.47 2.25
C ASP A 37 14.51 21.46 1.64
N ILE A 38 15.07 21.81 0.48
CA ILE A 38 15.93 20.93 -0.31
C ILE A 38 17.22 20.60 0.45
N GLY A 39 17.75 21.54 1.24
CA GLY A 39 18.97 21.33 2.03
C GLY A 39 18.77 20.38 3.21
N LYS A 40 17.54 20.34 3.75
CA LYS A 40 17.17 19.46 4.88
C LYS A 40 16.56 18.11 4.44
N CYS A 41 16.05 18.01 3.22
CA CYS A 41 15.36 16.80 2.76
C CYS A 41 16.32 15.64 2.47
N SER A 42 16.28 14.63 3.34
CA SER A 42 17.10 13.41 3.22
C SER A 42 16.58 12.40 2.18
N GLY A 43 15.37 12.60 1.64
CA GLY A 43 14.81 11.75 0.59
C GLY A 43 14.28 10.38 1.06
N CYS A 44 13.94 10.23 2.34
CA CYS A 44 13.50 8.96 2.92
C CYS A 44 12.14 8.44 2.39
N GLY A 45 11.30 9.32 1.81
CA GLY A 45 10.02 8.94 1.19
C GLY A 45 8.86 8.65 2.16
N VAL A 46 9.01 8.86 3.46
CA VAL A 46 7.93 8.63 4.45
C VAL A 46 6.71 9.53 4.15
N CYS A 47 6.95 10.80 3.83
CA CYS A 47 5.88 11.73 3.50
C CYS A 47 5.19 11.37 2.17
N THR A 48 5.93 10.84 1.20
CA THR A 48 5.40 10.49 -0.13
C THR A 48 4.49 9.26 -0.05
N SER A 49 4.94 8.22 0.65
CA SER A 49 4.19 6.97 0.83
C SER A 49 3.02 7.08 1.83
N SER A 50 2.89 8.21 2.53
CA SER A 50 1.83 8.44 3.53
C SER A 50 0.93 9.62 3.15
N CYS A 51 1.21 10.30 2.03
CA CYS A 51 0.44 11.46 1.60
C CYS A 51 -1.00 11.05 1.27
N PRO A 52 -2.02 11.59 1.97
CA PRO A 52 -3.39 11.14 1.78
C PRO A 52 -4.01 11.58 0.46
N SER A 53 -3.56 12.71 -0.08
CA SER A 53 -4.00 13.22 -1.38
C SER A 53 -3.08 12.83 -2.54
N LEU A 54 -2.08 11.97 -2.29
CA LEU A 54 -1.07 11.57 -3.29
C LEU A 54 -0.32 12.76 -3.96
N ALA A 55 -0.31 13.92 -3.31
CA ALA A 55 0.34 15.15 -3.79
C ALA A 55 1.86 15.17 -3.65
N LEU A 56 2.44 14.26 -2.87
CA LEU A 56 3.88 14.21 -2.60
C LEU A 56 4.56 13.09 -3.39
N THR A 57 5.69 13.41 -4.01
CA THR A 57 6.49 12.41 -4.74
C THR A 57 7.99 12.63 -4.57
N LEU A 58 8.79 11.56 -4.68
CA LEU A 58 10.25 11.66 -4.75
C LEU A 58 10.64 11.96 -6.20
N LYS A 59 11.35 13.06 -6.45
CA LYS A 59 11.62 13.56 -7.82
C LYS A 59 12.28 12.54 -8.75
N TYR A 60 13.16 11.69 -8.21
CA TYR A 60 13.92 10.66 -8.92
C TYR A 60 13.27 9.26 -8.88
N LEU A 61 12.20 9.11 -8.07
CA LEU A 61 11.50 7.84 -7.90
C LEU A 61 9.98 8.08 -7.79
N PRO A 62 9.36 8.68 -8.82
CA PRO A 62 7.93 8.92 -8.78
C PRO A 62 7.16 7.59 -8.85
N HIS A 63 5.98 7.56 -8.25
CA HIS A 63 5.11 6.37 -8.17
C HIS A 63 4.99 5.65 -9.53
N ARG A 64 4.66 6.40 -10.59
CA ARG A 64 4.53 5.87 -11.95
C ARG A 64 5.74 5.09 -12.44
N MET A 65 6.95 5.53 -12.06
CA MET A 65 8.20 4.93 -12.50
C MET A 65 8.53 3.67 -11.71
N VAL A 66 8.21 3.66 -10.41
CA VAL A 66 8.24 2.43 -9.59
C VAL A 66 7.33 1.39 -10.22
N MET A 67 6.09 1.76 -10.53
CA MET A 67 5.12 0.81 -11.07
C MET A 67 5.42 0.34 -12.49
N ALA A 68 5.93 1.22 -13.35
CA ALA A 68 6.42 0.82 -14.67
C ALA A 68 7.54 -0.22 -14.56
N ARG A 69 8.48 -0.01 -13.64
CA ARG A 69 9.57 -0.97 -13.38
C ARG A 69 9.06 -2.30 -12.83
N VAL A 70 8.12 -2.28 -11.88
CA VAL A 70 7.49 -3.49 -11.32
C VAL A 70 6.86 -4.33 -12.43
N LYS A 71 6.02 -3.70 -13.27
CA LYS A 71 5.37 -4.38 -14.40
C LYS A 71 6.38 -4.93 -15.39
N ALA A 72 7.43 -4.17 -15.72
CA ALA A 72 8.49 -4.63 -16.62
C ALA A 72 9.25 -5.83 -16.04
N LEU A 73 9.61 -5.80 -14.76
CA LEU A 73 10.29 -6.91 -14.09
C LEU A 73 9.44 -8.18 -14.09
N LEU A 74 8.16 -8.09 -13.70
CA LEU A 74 7.28 -9.25 -13.63
C LEU A 74 7.01 -9.88 -15.00
N ARG A 75 7.00 -9.09 -16.10
CA ARG A 75 6.91 -9.62 -17.47
C ARG A 75 8.07 -10.54 -17.86
N THR A 76 9.22 -10.42 -17.22
CA THR A 76 10.40 -11.28 -17.49
C THR A 76 10.41 -12.58 -16.69
N THR A 77 9.41 -12.81 -15.84
CA THR A 77 9.25 -14.05 -15.08
C THR A 77 8.49 -15.08 -15.91
N LYS A 78 8.67 -16.37 -15.61
CA LYS A 78 8.06 -17.45 -16.39
C LYS A 78 7.10 -18.27 -15.53
N LEU A 79 6.00 -18.73 -16.11
CA LEU A 79 5.26 -19.85 -15.53
C LEU A 79 6.14 -21.10 -15.67
N LYS A 80 6.20 -21.91 -14.62
CA LYS A 80 7.08 -23.07 -14.54
C LYS A 80 6.33 -24.29 -14.03
N GLU A 81 6.77 -25.44 -14.52
CA GLU A 81 6.37 -26.77 -14.05
C GLU A 81 7.65 -27.56 -13.73
N PRO A 82 7.89 -27.99 -12.47
CA PRO A 82 7.07 -27.75 -11.28
C PRO A 82 6.97 -26.26 -10.91
N PHE A 83 5.93 -25.90 -10.13
CA PHE A 83 5.67 -24.52 -9.73
C PHE A 83 6.88 -23.86 -9.03
N GLU A 84 7.30 -22.72 -9.57
CA GLU A 84 8.21 -21.79 -8.89
C GLU A 84 7.56 -20.41 -8.76
N PRO A 85 7.43 -19.88 -7.53
CA PRO A 85 6.70 -18.64 -7.30
C PRO A 85 7.40 -17.43 -7.92
N ARG A 86 6.61 -16.54 -8.52
CA ARG A 86 7.09 -15.24 -9.02
C ARG A 86 7.12 -14.25 -7.87
N VAL A 87 8.32 -13.90 -7.44
CA VAL A 87 8.52 -13.02 -6.28
C VAL A 87 9.04 -11.67 -6.74
N LEU A 88 8.39 -10.60 -6.27
CA LEU A 88 8.92 -9.25 -6.38
C LEU A 88 9.50 -8.81 -5.04
N ILE A 89 10.76 -8.37 -5.05
CA ILE A 89 11.45 -7.79 -3.91
C ILE A 89 11.44 -6.26 -4.02
N PHE A 90 10.96 -5.58 -2.98
CA PHE A 90 11.25 -4.17 -2.71
C PHE A 90 12.37 -4.07 -1.69
N ALA A 91 13.56 -3.59 -2.10
CA ALA A 91 14.70 -3.48 -1.21
C ALA A 91 15.06 -2.03 -0.90
N CYS A 92 15.40 -1.77 0.36
CA CYS A 92 15.98 -0.49 0.79
C CYS A 92 17.38 -0.34 0.17
N ASP A 93 17.65 0.79 -0.51
CA ASP A 93 18.96 1.06 -1.11
C ASP A 93 20.09 1.00 -0.07
N TRP A 94 19.84 1.50 1.15
CA TRP A 94 20.80 1.45 2.25
C TRP A 94 21.04 0.05 2.79
N ALA A 95 19.97 -0.72 3.05
CA ALA A 95 20.11 -2.12 3.47
C ALA A 95 20.86 -2.92 2.40
N SER A 96 20.57 -2.64 1.12
CA SER A 96 21.18 -3.33 0.00
C SER A 96 22.69 -3.09 -0.12
N ARG A 97 23.16 -1.92 0.31
CA ARG A 97 24.60 -1.58 0.37
C ARG A 97 25.30 -2.16 1.59
N ARG A 98 24.56 -2.65 2.59
CA ARG A 98 25.08 -3.03 3.90
C ARG A 98 24.74 -4.47 4.32
N GLY A 99 24.59 -5.37 3.35
CA GLY A 99 24.41 -6.81 3.60
C GLY A 99 23.24 -7.45 2.87
N VAL A 100 22.25 -6.67 2.44
CA VAL A 100 21.11 -7.14 1.62
C VAL A 100 21.43 -6.99 0.12
N ASP A 101 22.62 -7.45 -0.30
CA ASP A 101 23.02 -7.38 -1.70
C ASP A 101 22.05 -8.22 -2.54
N LEU A 102 21.40 -7.58 -3.52
CA LEU A 102 20.44 -8.24 -4.41
C LEU A 102 21.11 -9.30 -5.29
N GLY A 103 22.43 -9.26 -5.46
CA GLY A 103 23.20 -10.34 -6.09
C GLY A 103 23.13 -11.66 -5.32
N LEU A 104 22.89 -11.61 -3.99
CA LEU A 104 22.73 -12.78 -3.14
C LEU A 104 21.45 -13.57 -3.45
N VAL A 105 20.45 -12.96 -4.09
CA VAL A 105 19.21 -13.64 -4.50
C VAL A 105 19.53 -14.89 -5.31
N ARG A 106 20.59 -14.88 -6.14
CA ARG A 106 21.02 -16.03 -6.95
C ARG A 106 21.44 -17.25 -6.12
N LYS A 107 21.78 -17.05 -4.83
CA LYS A 107 22.17 -18.13 -3.91
C LYS A 107 20.97 -18.85 -3.31
N VAL A 108 19.76 -18.30 -3.46
CA VAL A 108 18.55 -18.92 -2.92
C VAL A 108 17.99 -19.93 -3.92
N PRO A 109 17.65 -21.17 -3.51
CA PRO A 109 17.05 -22.16 -4.40
C PRO A 109 15.72 -21.70 -5.01
N GLY A 110 15.58 -21.84 -6.34
CA GLY A 110 14.41 -21.37 -7.09
C GLY A 110 14.39 -19.85 -7.34
N SER A 111 15.54 -19.19 -7.26
CA SER A 111 15.66 -17.74 -7.44
C SER A 111 15.40 -17.22 -8.86
N THR A 112 15.23 -18.09 -9.84
CA THR A 112 15.10 -17.69 -11.25
C THR A 112 13.84 -16.88 -11.55
N ASN A 113 12.79 -17.03 -10.73
CA ASN A 113 11.54 -16.28 -10.80
C ASN A 113 11.46 -15.10 -9.81
N ILE A 114 12.60 -14.72 -9.22
CA ILE A 114 12.69 -13.58 -8.31
C ILE A 114 13.17 -12.35 -9.08
N ARG A 115 12.49 -11.23 -8.88
CA ARG A 115 12.89 -9.91 -9.40
C ARG A 115 12.95 -8.92 -8.26
N ALA A 116 13.84 -7.95 -8.37
CA ALA A 116 14.04 -6.96 -7.31
C ALA A 116 14.07 -5.54 -7.88
N THR A 117 13.50 -4.62 -7.13
CA THR A 117 13.65 -3.18 -7.36
C THR A 117 14.02 -2.49 -6.05
N LYS A 118 14.82 -1.43 -6.16
CA LYS A 118 15.21 -0.61 -5.02
C LYS A 118 14.24 0.54 -4.81
N LEU A 119 13.89 0.76 -3.54
CA LEU A 119 13.39 2.02 -3.02
C LEU A 119 14.50 2.68 -2.20
N THR A 120 14.48 3.99 -2.07
CA THR A 120 15.51 4.72 -1.30
C THR A 120 15.55 4.28 0.16
N CYS A 121 14.37 4.08 0.73
CA CYS A 121 14.14 3.57 2.06
C CYS A 121 12.85 2.75 2.03
N MET A 122 12.68 1.84 2.98
CA MET A 122 11.37 1.23 3.21
C MET A 122 10.32 2.25 3.67
N GLY A 123 10.73 3.40 4.21
CA GLY A 123 9.83 4.52 4.42
C GLY A 123 9.11 4.99 3.15
N ALA A 124 9.69 4.75 1.95
CA ALA A 124 9.04 5.05 0.67
C ALA A 124 8.09 3.94 0.18
N LEU A 125 7.98 2.80 0.89
CA LEU A 125 7.07 1.72 0.53
C LEU A 125 5.63 2.18 0.76
N ASP A 126 4.93 2.44 -0.33
CA ASP A 126 3.50 2.68 -0.35
C ASP A 126 2.76 1.33 -0.37
N PRO A 127 1.74 1.11 0.48
CA PRO A 127 0.90 -0.08 0.40
C PRO A 127 0.37 -0.38 -1.02
N ILE A 128 0.07 0.66 -1.81
CA ILE A 128 -0.38 0.49 -3.21
C ILE A 128 0.66 -0.28 -4.04
N PHE A 129 1.96 -0.10 -3.80
CA PHE A 129 3.00 -0.80 -4.56
C PHE A 129 2.93 -2.31 -4.37
N VAL A 130 2.57 -2.78 -3.17
CA VAL A 130 2.44 -4.20 -2.88
C VAL A 130 1.21 -4.78 -3.57
N ILE A 131 0.08 -4.08 -3.47
CA ILE A 131 -1.17 -4.50 -4.08
C ILE A 131 -1.06 -4.52 -5.61
N ASP A 132 -0.48 -3.48 -6.21
CA ASP A 132 -0.28 -3.43 -7.65
C ASP A 132 0.72 -4.49 -8.14
N ALA A 133 1.73 -4.85 -7.34
CA ALA A 133 2.66 -5.92 -7.69
C ALA A 133 1.95 -7.28 -7.74
N LEU A 134 1.07 -7.57 -6.78
CA LEU A 134 0.23 -8.76 -6.76
C LEU A 134 -0.74 -8.76 -7.96
N LEU A 135 -1.42 -7.64 -8.25
CA LEU A 135 -2.27 -7.48 -9.43
C LEU A 135 -1.49 -7.61 -10.75
N ALA A 136 -0.21 -7.29 -10.76
CA ALA A 136 0.68 -7.48 -11.91
C ALA A 136 1.18 -8.93 -12.06
N GLY A 137 0.77 -9.84 -11.17
CA GLY A 137 1.02 -11.27 -11.26
C GLY A 137 2.18 -11.76 -10.38
N ALA A 138 2.59 -11.02 -9.36
CA ALA A 138 3.45 -11.59 -8.33
C ALA A 138 2.68 -12.64 -7.50
N ASP A 139 3.30 -13.79 -7.25
CA ASP A 139 2.76 -14.80 -6.34
C ASP A 139 3.05 -14.46 -4.87
N GLY A 140 4.09 -13.65 -4.65
CA GLY A 140 4.32 -12.96 -3.40
C GLY A 140 5.24 -11.74 -3.53
N VAL A 141 5.16 -10.85 -2.54
CA VAL A 141 5.94 -9.61 -2.47
C VAL A 141 6.76 -9.61 -1.18
N PHE A 142 8.07 -9.44 -1.32
CA PHE A 142 9.01 -9.40 -0.21
C PHE A 142 9.59 -7.99 -0.07
N ALA A 143 9.36 -7.32 1.05
CA ALA A 143 9.94 -6.03 1.36
C ALA A 143 11.08 -6.20 2.38
N VAL A 144 12.23 -5.56 2.13
CA VAL A 144 13.40 -5.69 3.00
C VAL A 144 14.09 -4.36 3.29
N GLY A 145 14.37 -4.11 4.57
CA GLY A 145 14.95 -2.87 5.07
C GLY A 145 15.85 -3.04 6.29
N CYS A 146 16.31 -1.91 6.84
CA CYS A 146 17.12 -1.86 8.05
C CYS A 146 16.23 -1.92 9.31
N ALA A 147 16.63 -2.67 10.33
CA ALA A 147 15.95 -2.76 11.62
C ALA A 147 16.36 -1.63 12.59
N GLY A 148 15.59 -1.47 13.67
CA GLY A 148 15.93 -0.68 14.85
C GLY A 148 16.67 0.64 14.60
N GLU A 149 17.74 0.84 15.37
CA GLU A 149 18.63 2.00 15.31
C GLU A 149 19.54 2.00 14.07
N ASP A 150 19.74 0.83 13.46
CA ASP A 150 20.46 0.67 12.19
C ASP A 150 19.74 1.34 10.99
N CYS A 151 18.51 1.81 11.20
CA CYS A 151 17.77 2.56 10.20
C CYS A 151 18.50 3.84 9.80
N ASN A 152 18.98 3.90 8.55
CA ASN A 152 19.68 5.07 8.01
C ASN A 152 18.91 6.40 8.16
N PHE A 153 17.58 6.33 8.15
CA PHE A 153 16.74 7.50 8.29
C PHE A 153 16.04 7.59 9.65
N LEU A 154 16.46 6.84 10.67
CA LEU A 154 16.00 6.90 12.06
C LEU A 154 14.47 6.86 12.24
N GLY A 155 13.90 5.67 12.46
CA GLY A 155 12.46 5.49 12.70
C GLY A 155 11.58 5.37 11.45
N SER A 156 12.17 5.35 10.24
CA SER A 156 11.39 5.06 9.01
C SER A 156 10.90 3.62 8.95
N ASN A 157 11.64 2.71 9.60
CA ASN A 157 11.29 1.33 9.83
C ASN A 157 9.98 1.19 10.62
N LEU A 158 9.78 1.94 11.71
CA LEU A 158 8.56 1.87 12.52
C LEU A 158 7.29 2.19 11.71
N VAL A 159 7.36 3.24 10.87
CA VAL A 159 6.28 3.58 9.94
C VAL A 159 6.04 2.47 8.91
N THR A 160 7.10 1.79 8.48
CA THR A 160 6.99 0.67 7.53
C THR A 160 6.36 -0.55 8.18
N GLU A 161 6.71 -0.89 9.43
CA GLU A 161 6.11 -1.99 10.20
C GLU A 161 4.61 -1.79 10.36
N ALA A 162 4.19 -0.56 10.71
CA ALA A 162 2.77 -0.20 10.77
C ALA A 162 2.06 -0.46 9.44
N LYS A 163 2.63 0.02 8.33
CA LYS A 163 2.10 -0.24 6.98
C LYS A 163 2.02 -1.73 6.66
N ALA A 164 3.03 -2.51 7.04
CA ALA A 164 3.06 -3.94 6.79
C ALA A 164 1.93 -4.70 7.49
N ARG A 165 1.59 -4.33 8.73
CA ARG A 165 0.42 -4.89 9.44
C ARG A 165 -0.87 -4.62 8.67
N TRP A 166 -1.06 -3.40 8.19
CA TRP A 166 -2.26 -3.04 7.43
C TRP A 166 -2.31 -3.66 6.04
N ILE A 167 -1.18 -3.84 5.37
CA ILE A 167 -1.11 -4.60 4.11
C ILE A 167 -1.59 -6.04 4.34
N ALA A 168 -1.09 -6.71 5.39
CA ALA A 168 -1.54 -8.06 5.73
C ALA A 168 -3.05 -8.10 6.00
N ARG A 169 -3.59 -7.12 6.75
CA ARG A 169 -5.04 -7.02 6.99
C ARG A 169 -5.84 -6.80 5.70
N LEU A 170 -5.35 -5.97 4.79
CA LEU A 170 -5.98 -5.72 3.50
C LEU A 170 -6.01 -6.97 2.61
N LEU A 171 -4.93 -7.76 2.58
CA LEU A 171 -4.90 -9.04 1.85
C LEU A 171 -5.96 -10.00 2.40
N GLU A 172 -6.04 -10.13 3.72
CA GLU A 172 -7.04 -10.98 4.38
C GLU A 172 -8.47 -10.56 4.05
N VAL A 173 -8.76 -9.26 4.07
CA VAL A 173 -10.07 -8.71 3.69
C VAL A 173 -10.39 -8.97 2.22
N ALA A 174 -9.39 -8.96 1.34
CA ALA A 174 -9.53 -9.34 -0.07
C ALA A 174 -9.66 -10.86 -0.29
N GLY A 175 -9.52 -11.68 0.75
CA GLY A 175 -9.53 -13.14 0.66
C GLY A 175 -8.24 -13.73 0.07
N LEU A 176 -7.10 -13.05 0.25
CA LEU A 176 -5.77 -13.55 -0.05
C LEU A 176 -5.01 -13.91 1.23
N GLU A 177 -4.10 -14.87 1.11
CA GLU A 177 -3.25 -15.33 2.19
C GLU A 177 -2.27 -14.23 2.59
N LYS A 178 -2.27 -13.85 3.87
CA LYS A 178 -1.37 -12.83 4.42
C LYS A 178 0.10 -13.12 4.12
N ALA A 179 0.45 -14.41 4.08
CA ALA A 179 1.79 -14.90 3.78
C ALA A 179 2.27 -14.60 2.35
N ARG A 180 1.43 -14.08 1.44
CA ARG A 180 1.87 -13.57 0.13
C ARG A 180 2.58 -12.23 0.20
N PHE A 181 2.60 -11.57 1.36
CA PHE A 181 3.43 -10.41 1.62
C PHE A 181 4.25 -10.60 2.89
N LYS A 182 5.54 -10.25 2.83
CA LYS A 182 6.43 -10.28 3.99
C LYS A 182 7.30 -9.04 4.03
N LEU A 183 7.32 -8.36 5.17
CA LEU A 183 8.31 -7.34 5.50
C LEU A 183 9.36 -7.97 6.41
N THR A 184 10.63 -7.85 6.05
CA THR A 184 11.76 -8.24 6.89
C THR A 184 12.65 -7.02 7.12
N LEU A 185 12.85 -6.68 8.39
CA LEU A 185 13.79 -5.62 8.79
C LEU A 185 14.99 -6.27 9.46
N LEU A 186 16.18 -5.97 8.93
CA LEU A 186 17.42 -6.66 9.27
C LEU A 186 18.39 -5.72 9.99
N PRO A 187 18.92 -6.11 11.16
CA PRO A 187 20.08 -5.48 11.77
C PRO A 187 21.31 -5.63 10.86
N LEU A 188 22.24 -4.68 10.89
CA LEU A 188 23.37 -4.64 9.95
C LEU A 188 24.32 -5.83 10.11
N MET A 189 24.62 -6.23 11.34
CA MET A 189 25.61 -7.28 11.63
C MET A 189 25.20 -8.65 11.06
N GLU A 190 23.90 -8.94 11.04
CA GLU A 190 23.34 -10.22 10.62
C GLU A 190 22.65 -10.15 9.25
N ALA A 191 22.70 -8.98 8.58
CA ALA A 191 21.85 -8.68 7.43
C ALA A 191 22.00 -9.67 6.29
N ARG A 192 23.22 -10.17 6.05
CA ARG A 192 23.51 -11.07 4.92
C ARG A 192 22.89 -12.46 5.12
N GLU A 193 23.17 -13.11 6.25
CA GLU A 193 22.73 -14.48 6.52
C GLU A 193 21.21 -14.51 6.68
N ARG A 194 20.69 -13.60 7.51
CA ARG A 194 19.24 -13.50 7.71
C ARG A 194 18.48 -13.13 6.44
N PHE A 195 19.05 -12.32 5.53
CA PHE A 195 18.38 -12.07 4.26
C PHE A 195 18.18 -13.35 3.44
N LEU A 196 19.20 -14.21 3.36
CA LEU A 196 19.12 -15.48 2.64
C LEU A 196 18.09 -16.42 3.28
N ASP A 197 18.11 -16.53 4.61
CA ASP A 197 17.21 -17.40 5.37
C ASP A 197 15.75 -16.94 5.25
N GLU A 198 15.51 -15.64 5.47
CA GLU A 198 14.17 -15.06 5.43
C GLU A 198 13.54 -15.12 4.04
N LEU A 199 14.36 -14.90 3.00
CA LEU A 199 13.93 -15.02 1.60
C LEU A 199 13.71 -16.50 1.23
N GLY A 200 14.60 -17.40 1.65
CA GLY A 200 14.44 -18.84 1.43
C GLY A 200 13.18 -19.39 2.08
N SER A 201 12.94 -19.06 3.34
CA SER A 201 11.72 -19.37 4.08
C SER A 201 10.48 -18.84 3.36
N PHE A 202 10.51 -17.57 2.92
CA PHE A 202 9.38 -16.97 2.20
C PHE A 202 9.05 -17.72 0.91
N ILE A 203 10.06 -18.12 0.12
CA ILE A 203 9.85 -18.89 -1.10
C ILE A 203 9.26 -20.27 -0.79
N SER A 204 9.74 -20.95 0.25
CA SER A 204 9.19 -22.23 0.68
C SER A 204 7.72 -22.12 1.06
N THR A 205 7.35 -21.10 1.85
CA THR A 205 5.94 -20.82 2.17
C THR A 205 5.11 -20.57 0.91
N LEU A 206 5.62 -19.81 -0.07
CA LEU A 206 4.89 -19.60 -1.32
C LEU A 206 4.75 -20.87 -2.16
N ARG A 207 5.73 -21.79 -2.13
CA ARG A 207 5.62 -23.10 -2.78
C ARG A 207 4.51 -23.94 -2.17
N GLU A 208 4.40 -23.94 -0.84
CA GLU A 208 3.33 -24.64 -0.11
C GLU A 208 1.95 -24.06 -0.42
N LEU A 209 1.84 -22.72 -0.53
CA LEU A 209 0.60 -22.05 -0.92
C LEU A 209 0.24 -22.25 -2.40
N GLY A 210 1.22 -22.55 -3.24
CA GLY A 210 1.05 -22.64 -4.69
C GLY A 210 0.84 -21.28 -5.38
N PRO A 211 0.46 -21.31 -6.67
CA PRO A 211 0.22 -20.11 -7.47
C PRO A 211 -0.76 -19.15 -6.78
N SER A 212 -0.57 -17.85 -6.98
CA SER A 212 -1.54 -16.89 -6.46
C SER A 212 -2.91 -17.06 -7.12
N PRO A 213 -4.03 -17.00 -6.38
CA PRO A 213 -5.37 -17.13 -6.94
C PRO A 213 -5.68 -16.11 -8.04
N ILE A 214 -4.96 -14.99 -8.08
CA ILE A 214 -5.15 -13.91 -9.08
C ILE A 214 -4.09 -13.93 -10.19
N SER A 215 -3.18 -14.90 -10.13
CA SER A 215 -2.12 -15.11 -11.11
C SER A 215 -2.59 -16.05 -12.23
N ARG A 216 -1.85 -16.05 -13.35
CA ARG A 216 -2.09 -16.97 -14.47
C ARG A 216 -1.81 -18.43 -14.05
N PRO A 217 -2.41 -19.44 -14.72
CA PRO A 217 -3.18 -19.36 -15.98
C PRO A 217 -4.65 -18.94 -15.84
N GLU A 218 -5.32 -19.31 -14.75
CA GLU A 218 -6.75 -19.05 -14.54
C GLU A 218 -6.97 -18.21 -13.26
N PRO A 219 -7.00 -16.87 -13.37
CA PRO A 219 -7.18 -16.02 -12.22
C PRO A 219 -8.63 -16.07 -11.72
N ASP A 220 -8.82 -16.28 -10.42
CA ASP A 220 -10.08 -16.04 -9.73
C ASP A 220 -10.44 -14.55 -9.83
N LEU A 221 -11.41 -14.27 -10.70
CA LEU A 221 -11.87 -12.92 -10.98
C LEU A 221 -12.52 -12.25 -9.74
N ASN A 222 -13.08 -13.02 -8.82
CA ASN A 222 -13.67 -12.49 -7.59
C ASN A 222 -12.58 -12.01 -6.64
N VAL A 223 -11.54 -12.82 -6.40
CA VAL A 223 -10.39 -12.40 -5.59
C VAL A 223 -9.70 -11.20 -6.23
N LYS A 224 -9.56 -11.20 -7.56
CA LYS A 224 -8.96 -10.08 -8.30
C LYS A 224 -9.76 -8.78 -8.12
N LYS A 225 -11.09 -8.81 -8.27
CA LYS A 225 -11.97 -7.66 -8.03
C LYS A 225 -11.87 -7.14 -6.60
N ARG A 226 -11.79 -8.04 -5.60
CA ARG A 226 -11.57 -7.65 -4.20
C ARG A 226 -10.21 -6.97 -4.01
N LEU A 227 -9.15 -7.48 -4.64
CA LEU A 227 -7.84 -6.83 -4.57
C LEU A 227 -7.81 -5.47 -5.30
N GLU A 228 -8.55 -5.32 -6.40
CA GLU A 228 -8.78 -4.03 -7.07
C GLU A 228 -9.53 -3.05 -6.14
N ALA A 229 -10.50 -3.52 -5.36
CA ALA A 229 -11.18 -2.70 -4.35
C ALA A 229 -10.24 -2.29 -3.21
N VAL A 230 -9.33 -3.17 -2.78
CA VAL A 230 -8.27 -2.82 -1.81
C VAL A 230 -7.38 -1.70 -2.36
N ARG A 231 -6.95 -1.82 -3.62
CA ARG A 231 -6.13 -0.80 -4.30
C ARG A 231 -6.85 0.56 -4.32
N GLU A 232 -8.14 0.56 -4.66
CA GLU A 232 -8.96 1.77 -4.68
C GLU A 232 -9.17 2.36 -3.28
N ALA A 233 -9.44 1.54 -2.27
CA ALA A 233 -9.55 1.98 -0.88
C ALA A 233 -8.26 2.64 -0.38
N LEU A 234 -7.09 2.11 -0.78
CA LEU A 234 -5.78 2.68 -0.47
C LEU A 234 -5.49 4.01 -1.18
N SER A 235 -6.29 4.42 -2.17
CA SER A 235 -6.27 5.76 -2.76
C SER A 235 -7.16 6.75 -2.00
N SER A 236 -8.04 6.27 -1.12
CA SER A 236 -8.94 7.15 -0.36
C SER A 236 -8.18 7.99 0.67
N PHE A 237 -8.49 9.29 0.71
CA PHE A 237 -7.88 10.24 1.63
C PHE A 237 -7.99 9.80 3.09
N ARG A 238 -9.19 9.38 3.52
CA ARG A 238 -9.45 9.00 4.92
C ARG A 238 -8.58 7.84 5.36
N LEU A 239 -8.50 6.77 4.57
CA LEU A 239 -7.71 5.59 4.95
C LEU A 239 -6.22 5.94 4.99
N ARG A 240 -5.70 6.61 3.95
CA ARG A 240 -4.29 6.99 3.90
C ARG A 240 -3.88 7.91 5.05
N LEU A 241 -4.73 8.87 5.42
CA LEU A 241 -4.50 9.75 6.57
C LEU A 241 -4.37 8.95 7.86
N LEU A 242 -5.31 8.04 8.12
CA LEU A 242 -5.31 7.24 9.34
C LEU A 242 -4.09 6.30 9.42
N LEU A 243 -3.76 5.61 8.32
CA LEU A 243 -2.56 4.78 8.22
C LEU A 243 -1.27 5.58 8.42
N GLY A 244 -1.21 6.80 7.88
CA GLY A 244 -0.04 7.66 8.01
C GLY A 244 0.10 8.32 9.39
N CYS A 245 -1.01 8.53 10.12
CA CYS A 245 -1.01 9.14 11.44
C CYS A 245 -0.76 8.16 12.60
N GLU A 246 -0.99 6.85 12.42
CA GLU A 246 -0.94 5.84 13.49
C GLU A 246 0.30 5.97 14.37
N ASN A 247 1.49 5.91 13.76
CA ASN A 247 2.75 5.96 14.51
C ASN A 247 2.93 7.29 15.23
N TYR A 248 2.49 8.41 14.63
CA TYR A 248 2.57 9.73 15.27
C TYR A 248 1.65 9.82 16.49
N LEU A 249 0.41 9.33 16.37
CA LEU A 249 -0.55 9.34 17.47
C LEU A 249 -0.07 8.47 18.65
N LEU A 250 0.52 7.32 18.37
CA LEU A 250 1.04 6.42 19.41
C LEU A 250 2.31 6.95 20.08
N SER A 251 3.18 7.65 19.35
CA SER A 251 4.46 8.13 19.88
C SER A 251 4.40 9.53 20.48
N VAL A 252 3.72 10.47 19.81
CA VAL A 252 3.64 11.89 20.18
C VAL A 252 2.33 12.20 20.88
N GLY A 253 1.20 11.73 20.34
CA GLY A 253 -0.14 12.00 20.87
C GLY A 253 -0.97 12.94 19.98
N ASN A 254 -2.20 13.20 20.41
CA ASN A 254 -3.13 14.11 19.76
C ASN A 254 -2.86 15.58 20.14
N VAL A 255 -3.71 16.50 19.68
CA VAL A 255 -3.59 17.95 19.97
C VAL A 255 -3.75 18.31 21.46
N TYR A 256 -4.31 17.40 22.26
CA TYR A 256 -4.49 17.53 23.70
C TYR A 256 -3.35 16.88 24.50
N GLY A 257 -2.34 16.33 23.83
CA GLY A 257 -1.22 15.63 24.47
C GLY A 257 -1.54 14.20 24.89
N GLU A 258 -2.70 13.66 24.51
CA GLU A 258 -3.13 12.32 24.87
C GLU A 258 -2.60 11.31 23.86
N LYS A 259 -2.13 10.16 24.35
CA LYS A 259 -1.74 9.03 23.51
C LYS A 259 -2.82 7.96 23.58
N PRO A 260 -3.53 7.67 22.47
CA PRO A 260 -4.52 6.61 22.47
C PRO A 260 -3.85 5.26 22.69
N ARG A 261 -4.60 4.29 23.20
CA ARG A 261 -4.09 2.92 23.31
C ARG A 261 -3.96 2.29 21.92
N PRO A 262 -2.97 1.40 21.69
CA PRO A 262 -2.78 0.73 20.40
C PRO A 262 -4.04 0.03 19.87
N GLU A 263 -4.85 -0.55 20.75
CA GLU A 263 -6.07 -1.27 20.38
C GLU A 263 -7.16 -0.30 19.90
N GLU A 264 -7.26 0.88 20.51
CA GLU A 264 -8.25 1.90 20.17
C GLU A 264 -7.99 2.48 18.79
N ILE A 265 -6.74 2.87 18.51
CA ILE A 265 -6.38 3.39 17.19
C ILE A 265 -6.48 2.29 16.13
N GLY A 266 -6.10 1.06 16.47
CA GLY A 266 -6.25 -0.11 15.60
C GLY A 266 -7.71 -0.34 15.20
N LEU A 267 -8.65 -0.26 16.14
CA LEU A 267 -10.07 -0.38 15.85
C LEU A 267 -10.58 0.73 14.92
N VAL A 268 -10.18 1.98 15.17
CA VAL A 268 -10.56 3.12 14.31
C VAL A 268 -10.06 2.94 12.88
N ILE A 269 -8.80 2.54 12.71
CA ILE A 269 -8.19 2.32 11.40
C ILE A 269 -8.87 1.13 10.70
N ASN A 270 -9.08 0.01 11.39
CA ASN A 270 -9.72 -1.16 10.81
C ASN A 270 -11.17 -0.86 10.36
N ASN A 271 -11.93 -0.11 11.15
CA ASN A 271 -13.28 0.29 10.78
C ASN A 271 -13.29 1.20 9.55
N ALA A 272 -12.33 2.14 9.45
CA ALA A 272 -12.18 2.97 8.27
C ALA A 272 -11.75 2.14 7.04
N LEU A 273 -10.84 1.18 7.22
CA LEU A 273 -10.36 0.26 6.19
C LEU A 273 -11.52 -0.54 5.59
N ILE A 274 -12.34 -1.20 6.43
CA ILE A 274 -13.49 -1.97 5.96
C ILE A 274 -14.48 -1.07 5.23
N ALA A 275 -14.77 0.11 5.78
CA ALA A 275 -15.72 1.03 5.18
C ALA A 275 -15.24 1.59 3.82
N GLU A 276 -13.96 1.95 3.67
CA GLU A 276 -13.42 2.39 2.37
C GLU A 276 -13.28 1.23 1.38
N TYR A 277 -13.00 0.01 1.86
CA TYR A 277 -12.99 -1.21 1.04
C TYR A 277 -14.39 -1.53 0.47
N GLU A 278 -15.43 -1.53 1.30
CA GLU A 278 -16.80 -1.76 0.85
C GLU A 278 -17.28 -0.67 -0.12
N ARG A 279 -16.91 0.60 0.14
CA ARG A 279 -17.17 1.71 -0.80
C ARG A 279 -16.48 1.49 -2.14
N ALA A 280 -15.23 1.05 -2.13
CA ALA A 280 -14.49 0.72 -3.35
C ALA A 280 -15.13 -0.43 -4.13
N GLN A 281 -15.60 -1.49 -3.44
CA GLN A 281 -16.35 -2.57 -4.08
C GLN A 281 -17.64 -2.05 -4.74
N ILE A 282 -18.38 -1.19 -4.05
CA ILE A 282 -19.59 -0.57 -4.60
C ILE A 282 -19.25 0.28 -5.83
N LEU A 283 -18.22 1.12 -5.78
CA LEU A 283 -17.79 1.93 -6.93
C LEU A 283 -17.42 1.08 -8.14
N LEU A 284 -16.67 -0.01 -7.94
CA LEU A 284 -16.30 -0.93 -9.02
C LEU A 284 -17.52 -1.66 -9.60
N ALA A 285 -18.47 -2.04 -8.76
CA ALA A 285 -19.72 -2.70 -9.19
C ALA A 285 -20.67 -1.73 -9.93
N LEU A 286 -20.59 -0.43 -9.62
CA LEU A 286 -21.40 0.65 -10.19
C LEU A 286 -20.90 1.22 -11.53
N LYS A 287 -19.93 0.58 -12.18
CA LYS A 287 -19.62 0.83 -13.59
C LYS A 287 -20.85 0.65 -14.48
N GLU A 288 -21.77 -0.21 -14.05
CA GLU A 288 -23.11 -0.36 -14.59
C GLU A 288 -24.16 0.11 -13.57
N PRO A 289 -25.28 0.71 -14.01
CA PRO A 289 -26.32 1.16 -13.10
C PRO A 289 -26.95 0.02 -12.29
N LYS A 290 -26.92 0.10 -10.96
CA LYS A 290 -27.49 -0.93 -10.06
C LYS A 290 -28.25 -0.33 -8.89
N SER A 291 -29.25 -1.07 -8.42
CA SER A 291 -29.99 -0.77 -7.18
C SER A 291 -29.24 -1.24 -5.93
N VAL A 292 -29.66 -0.75 -4.77
CA VAL A 292 -29.18 -1.22 -3.45
C VAL A 292 -29.30 -2.74 -3.31
N ARG A 293 -30.43 -3.31 -3.77
CA ARG A 293 -30.70 -4.76 -3.65
C ARG A 293 -29.74 -5.58 -4.51
N GLN A 294 -29.48 -5.14 -5.74
CA GLN A 294 -28.53 -5.80 -6.64
C GLN A 294 -27.11 -5.75 -6.07
N LEU A 295 -26.67 -4.57 -5.60
CA LEU A 295 -25.37 -4.41 -4.97
C LEU A 295 -25.20 -5.27 -3.72
N ALA A 296 -26.23 -5.33 -2.86
CA ALA A 296 -26.21 -6.15 -1.66
C ALA A 296 -26.05 -7.65 -1.99
N ALA A 297 -26.80 -8.13 -2.98
CA ALA A 297 -26.73 -9.53 -3.42
C ALA A 297 -25.37 -9.86 -4.08
N GLU A 298 -24.86 -8.98 -4.94
CA GLU A 298 -23.59 -9.20 -5.65
C GLU A 298 -22.37 -9.16 -4.71
N LEU A 299 -22.36 -8.22 -3.76
CA LEU A 299 -21.19 -7.97 -2.90
C LEU A 299 -21.25 -8.72 -1.56
N GLY A 300 -22.39 -9.32 -1.22
CA GLY A 300 -22.61 -9.96 0.09
C GLY A 300 -22.65 -8.96 1.25
N ILE A 301 -22.98 -7.69 0.98
CA ILE A 301 -23.06 -6.62 1.99
C ILE A 301 -24.54 -6.40 2.34
N ARG A 302 -24.87 -6.14 3.60
CA ARG A 302 -26.27 -5.91 3.99
C ARG A 302 -26.85 -4.68 3.27
N PRO A 303 -28.13 -4.70 2.83
CA PRO A 303 -28.75 -3.58 2.12
C PRO A 303 -28.68 -2.23 2.85
N ASP A 304 -28.84 -2.22 4.18
CA ASP A 304 -28.73 -1.01 5.00
C ASP A 304 -27.32 -0.40 4.97
N GLN A 305 -26.30 -1.25 4.89
CA GLN A 305 -24.90 -0.85 4.85
C GLN A 305 -24.53 -0.36 3.46
N VAL A 306 -25.00 -1.03 2.40
CA VAL A 306 -24.88 -0.55 1.01
C VAL A 306 -25.49 0.84 0.88
N LEU A 307 -26.72 1.04 1.38
CA LEU A 307 -27.38 2.34 1.34
C LEU A 307 -26.58 3.43 2.07
N ARG A 308 -26.06 3.15 3.27
CA ARG A 308 -25.20 4.09 4.01
C ARG A 308 -23.95 4.47 3.22
N HIS A 309 -23.30 3.51 2.57
CA HIS A 309 -22.14 3.78 1.72
C HIS A 309 -22.49 4.60 0.49
N LEU A 310 -23.61 4.31 -0.17
CA LEU A 310 -24.10 5.08 -1.31
C LEU A 310 -24.36 6.54 -0.93
N VAL A 311 -24.96 6.80 0.24
CA VAL A 311 -25.16 8.18 0.72
C VAL A 311 -23.82 8.91 0.86
N VAL A 312 -22.80 8.25 1.43
CA VAL A 312 -21.45 8.83 1.54
C VAL A 312 -20.82 9.05 0.16
N LEU A 313 -20.91 8.08 -0.75
CA LEU A 313 -20.36 8.18 -2.11
C LEU A 313 -21.03 9.28 -2.93
N ARG A 314 -22.35 9.46 -2.78
CA ARG A 314 -23.10 10.57 -3.38
C ARG A 314 -22.68 11.92 -2.82
N ALA A 315 -22.53 12.02 -1.49
CA ALA A 315 -22.04 13.24 -0.85
C ALA A 315 -20.63 13.62 -1.32
N ARG A 316 -19.80 12.62 -1.64
CA ARG A 316 -18.47 12.78 -2.25
C ARG A 316 -18.50 13.00 -3.77
N ARG A 317 -19.67 13.04 -4.40
CA ARG A 317 -19.85 13.14 -5.86
C ARG A 317 -19.12 12.05 -6.65
N GLN A 318 -19.06 10.84 -6.12
CA GLN A 318 -18.48 9.68 -6.79
C GLN A 318 -19.56 8.77 -7.41
N VAL A 319 -20.80 8.95 -6.98
CA VAL A 319 -21.97 8.19 -7.44
C VAL A 319 -23.12 9.16 -7.66
N GLU A 320 -23.92 8.92 -8.69
CA GLU A 320 -25.14 9.66 -8.99
C GLU A 320 -26.37 8.74 -9.04
N LEU A 321 -27.55 9.35 -8.93
CA LEU A 321 -28.81 8.66 -9.18
C LEU A 321 -29.00 8.59 -10.70
N TYR A 322 -28.88 7.40 -11.26
CA TYR A 322 -29.02 7.17 -12.69
C TYR A 322 -30.49 7.18 -13.15
N GLY A 323 -31.39 6.63 -12.32
CA GLY A 323 -32.81 6.55 -12.63
C GLY A 323 -33.58 5.80 -11.55
N ILE A 324 -34.87 5.58 -11.80
CA ILE A 324 -35.76 4.84 -10.91
C ILE A 324 -36.49 3.78 -11.74
N VAL A 325 -36.43 2.52 -11.30
CA VAL A 325 -37.21 1.42 -11.89
C VAL A 325 -38.23 0.95 -10.85
N GLY A 326 -39.52 1.19 -11.13
CA GLY A 326 -40.59 1.03 -10.15
C GLY A 326 -40.38 1.96 -8.95
N THR A 327 -40.11 1.39 -7.77
CA THR A 327 -39.75 2.14 -6.54
C THR A 327 -38.26 2.05 -6.19
N SER A 328 -37.44 1.41 -7.04
CA SER A 328 -36.03 1.15 -6.75
C SER A 328 -35.12 2.16 -7.46
N PRO A 329 -34.39 3.01 -6.71
CA PRO A 329 -33.36 3.87 -7.29
C PRO A 329 -32.22 3.04 -7.86
N LEU A 330 -31.78 3.39 -9.07
CA LEU A 330 -30.55 2.89 -9.69
C LEU A 330 -29.46 3.95 -9.54
N TYR A 331 -28.28 3.52 -9.14
CA TYR A 331 -27.11 4.37 -8.97
C TYR A 331 -26.06 4.01 -10.01
N LYS A 332 -25.22 4.97 -10.40
CA LYS A 332 -24.06 4.74 -11.29
C LYS A 332 -22.84 5.50 -10.74
N ALA A 333 -21.66 4.93 -10.89
CA ALA A 333 -20.42 5.64 -10.59
C ALA A 333 -20.22 6.76 -11.62
N ILE A 334 -19.78 7.93 -11.16
CA ILE A 334 -19.40 9.02 -12.05
C ILE A 334 -18.02 8.66 -12.61
N GLU A 335 -17.89 8.54 -13.93
CA GLU A 335 -16.59 8.37 -14.57
C GLU A 335 -15.78 9.66 -14.34
N GLU A 336 -14.59 9.54 -13.73
CA GLU A 336 -13.66 10.67 -13.65
C GLU A 336 -13.32 11.11 -15.09
N VAL A 337 -13.51 12.40 -15.39
CA VAL A 337 -13.09 13.03 -16.66
C VAL A 337 -11.58 13.13 -16.73
#